data_AF-A0A7J7H053-F1
#
_entry.id   AF-A0A7J7H053-F1
#
_cell.length_a   1.000
_cell.length_b   1.000
_cell.length_c   1.000
_cell.angle_alpha   90.00
_cell.angle_beta   90.00
_cell.angle_gamma   90.00
#
_symmetry.space_group_name_H-M   'P 1'
#
loop_
_entity.id
_entity.type
_entity.pdbx_description
1 polymer ?
#
loop_
_entity_poly.entity_id
_entity_poly.type
_entity_poly.pdbx_seq_one_letter_code
_entity_poly.pdbx_strand_id
1 'polypeptide(L)'
;MQEFRNMNNLEELDLSHNLIEDIKGFERQYVLGKLELLDLSYNSFNGIIPSLGFLSSLKTLNLQGINLNGSIDIGEFHNMSSLEEMDLSDNHIDNIKGNDEGVRVAESSLVVLY
;
A
#
# COMPACT_ATOMS: atom_id res chain seq x y z
N MET A 1 16.92 -3.37 1.37
CA MET A 1 17.36 -4.76 1.12
C MET A 1 17.93 -4.89 -0.30
N GLN A 2 18.96 -5.71 -0.53
CA GLN A 2 19.45 -6.05 -1.90
C GLN A 2 18.75 -7.27 -2.49
N GLU A 3 17.87 -7.91 -1.73
CA GLU A 3 17.31 -9.24 -1.98
C GLU A 3 16.41 -9.29 -3.22
N PHE A 4 15.71 -8.19 -3.51
CA PHE A 4 14.80 -8.12 -4.65
C PHE A 4 15.49 -7.78 -5.97
N ARG A 5 16.78 -7.41 -5.99
CA ARG A 5 17.48 -6.77 -7.14
C ARG A 5 17.35 -7.52 -8.48
N ASN A 6 17.08 -8.83 -8.46
CA ASN A 6 16.94 -9.66 -9.65
C ASN A 6 15.49 -10.10 -9.96
N MET A 7 14.51 -9.62 -9.20
CA MET A 7 13.09 -9.98 -9.32
C MET A 7 12.34 -9.07 -10.31
N ASN A 8 12.95 -8.83 -11.48
CA ASN A 8 12.46 -7.86 -12.48
C ASN A 8 11.13 -8.26 -13.16
N ASN A 9 10.61 -9.45 -12.89
CA ASN A 9 9.35 -9.97 -13.40
C ASN A 9 8.36 -10.31 -12.27
N LEU A 10 8.63 -9.85 -11.04
CA LEU A 10 7.72 -10.06 -9.94
C LEU A 10 6.48 -9.18 -10.14
N GLU A 11 5.33 -9.82 -10.25
CA GLU A 11 4.02 -9.19 -10.44
C GLU A 11 3.22 -9.19 -9.13
N GLU A 12 3.42 -10.20 -8.29
CA GLU A 12 2.74 -10.33 -7.00
C GLU A 12 3.76 -10.57 -5.89
N LEU A 13 3.62 -9.86 -4.78
CA LEU A 13 4.45 -10.00 -3.60
C LEU A 13 3.57 -10.02 -2.36
N ASP A 14 3.53 -11.18 -1.72
CA ASP A 14 2.87 -11.39 -0.44
C ASP A 14 3.91 -11.35 0.69
N LEU A 15 3.77 -10.37 1.57
CA LEU A 15 4.54 -10.22 2.80
C LEU A 15 3.62 -10.19 4.03
N SER A 16 2.37 -10.63 3.88
CA SER A 16 1.37 -10.64 4.95
C SER A 16 1.81 -11.48 6.14
N HIS A 17 1.27 -11.16 7.32
CA HIS A 17 1.51 -11.92 8.57
C HIS A 17 2.99 -12.06 8.96
N ASN A 18 3.77 -11.00 8.78
CA ASN A 18 5.16 -10.91 9.24
C ASN A 18 5.29 -9.87 10.36
N LEU A 19 6.53 -9.60 10.78
CA LEU A 19 6.87 -8.58 11.77
C LEU A 19 7.57 -7.37 11.13
N ILE A 20 7.16 -7.01 9.91
CA ILE A 20 7.78 -5.90 9.18
C ILE A 20 7.33 -4.58 9.82
N GLU A 21 8.30 -3.75 10.20
CA GLU A 21 8.04 -2.42 10.78
C GLU A 21 8.24 -1.30 9.75
N ASP A 22 9.11 -1.51 8.77
CA ASP A 22 9.32 -0.61 7.63
C ASP A 22 9.82 -1.37 6.39
N ILE A 23 9.66 -0.75 5.21
CA ILE A 23 10.14 -1.29 3.92
C ILE A 23 11.32 -0.50 3.36
N LYS A 24 12.18 0.06 4.23
CA LYS A 24 13.31 0.87 3.75
C LYS A 24 14.22 0.06 2.83
N GLY A 25 14.53 0.65 1.70
CA GLY A 25 15.32 0.07 0.62
C GLY A 25 14.49 -0.55 -0.51
N PHE A 26 13.16 -0.53 -0.45
CA PHE A 26 12.31 -0.81 -1.62
C PHE A 26 12.41 0.32 -2.65
N GLU A 27 12.66 1.55 -2.20
CA GLU A 27 12.78 2.74 -3.04
C GLU A 27 14.05 2.79 -3.91
N ARG A 28 15.05 1.95 -3.63
CA ARG A 28 16.44 2.22 -4.03
C ARG A 28 16.80 1.92 -5.47
N GLN A 29 15.96 1.26 -6.24
CA GLN A 29 16.13 1.01 -7.67
C GLN A 29 14.79 0.42 -8.14
N TYR A 30 14.30 0.81 -9.31
CA TYR A 30 13.04 0.41 -9.98
C TYR A 30 12.85 -1.11 -10.23
N VAL A 31 13.17 -1.93 -9.25
CA VAL A 31 13.29 -3.39 -9.29
C VAL A 31 11.92 -4.06 -9.33
N LEU A 32 10.93 -3.42 -8.69
CA LEU A 32 9.55 -3.88 -8.61
C LEU A 32 8.65 -3.11 -9.59
N GLY A 33 9.22 -2.64 -10.70
CA GLY A 33 8.49 -1.85 -11.71
C GLY A 33 7.41 -2.63 -12.47
N LYS A 34 7.25 -3.93 -12.23
CA LYS A 34 6.15 -4.76 -12.75
C LYS A 34 5.22 -5.26 -11.66
N LEU A 35 5.45 -4.89 -10.41
CA LEU A 35 4.63 -5.35 -9.30
C LEU A 35 3.25 -4.74 -9.43
N GLU A 36 2.23 -5.59 -9.53
CA GLU A 36 0.82 -5.23 -9.66
C GLU A 36 0.08 -5.46 -8.33
N LEU A 37 0.50 -6.45 -7.52
CA LEU A 37 -0.10 -6.74 -6.22
C LEU A 37 0.95 -6.75 -5.12
N LEU A 38 0.67 -6.02 -4.04
CA LEU A 38 1.48 -6.02 -2.83
C LEU A 38 0.58 -6.24 -1.61
N ASP A 39 0.83 -7.33 -0.89
CA ASP A 39 0.18 -7.59 0.40
C ASP A 39 1.14 -7.31 1.56
N LEU A 40 0.80 -6.32 2.38
CA LEU A 40 1.52 -5.94 3.60
C LEU A 40 0.66 -6.16 4.85
N SER A 41 -0.47 -6.84 4.73
CA SER A 41 -1.43 -6.99 5.81
C SER A 41 -0.85 -7.70 7.04
N TYR A 42 -1.38 -7.37 8.22
CA TYR A 42 -0.98 -7.96 9.49
C TYR A 42 0.53 -7.90 9.76
N ASN A 43 1.12 -6.73 9.49
CA ASN A 43 2.51 -6.39 9.83
C ASN A 43 2.55 -5.32 10.95
N SER A 44 3.76 -5.01 11.43
CA SER A 44 3.99 -4.13 12.58
C SER A 44 4.36 -2.69 12.19
N PHE A 45 3.72 -2.14 11.14
CA PHE A 45 3.97 -0.76 10.68
C PHE A 45 3.56 0.34 11.68
N ASN A 46 2.97 -0.04 12.83
CA ASN A 46 2.62 0.87 13.92
C ASN A 46 1.77 2.08 13.49
N GLY A 47 0.87 1.85 12.51
CA GLY A 47 0.00 2.89 11.99
C GLY A 47 0.65 3.87 11.01
N ILE A 48 1.85 3.59 10.52
CA ILE A 48 2.53 4.39 9.51
C ILE A 48 2.29 3.78 8.14
N ILE A 49 1.77 4.57 7.21
CA ILE A 49 1.69 4.19 5.79
C ILE A 49 3.11 4.23 5.21
N PRO A 50 3.59 3.14 4.60
CA PRO A 50 4.86 3.17 3.91
C PRO A 50 4.75 3.99 2.62
N SER A 51 5.81 4.74 2.29
CA SER A 51 5.88 5.45 1.01
C SER A 51 6.01 4.42 -0.12
N LEU A 52 5.01 4.34 -0.99
CA LEU A 52 4.92 3.34 -2.08
C LEU A 52 4.84 3.98 -3.46
N GLY A 53 4.96 5.31 -3.57
CA GLY A 53 4.81 6.06 -4.82
C GLY A 53 5.81 5.71 -5.93
N PHE A 54 6.83 4.89 -5.65
CA PHE A 54 7.76 4.37 -6.66
C PHE A 54 7.27 3.07 -7.34
N LEU A 55 6.20 2.45 -6.84
CA LEU A 55 5.56 1.26 -7.44
C LEU A 55 4.50 1.67 -8.47
N SER A 56 4.95 2.22 -9.60
CA SER A 56 4.07 2.83 -10.61
C SER A 56 3.08 1.86 -11.27
N SER A 57 3.36 0.55 -11.22
CA SER A 57 2.51 -0.50 -11.81
C SER A 57 1.55 -1.15 -10.83
N LEU A 58 1.58 -0.76 -9.55
CA LEU A 58 0.76 -1.38 -8.53
C LEU A 58 -0.72 -1.08 -8.77
N LYS A 59 -1.53 -2.12 -8.81
CA LYS A 59 -2.99 -2.09 -8.98
C LYS A 59 -3.73 -2.41 -7.68
N THR A 60 -3.18 -3.32 -6.89
CA THR A 60 -3.79 -3.79 -5.63
C THR A 60 -2.81 -3.65 -4.48
N LEU A 61 -3.25 -2.97 -3.42
CA LEU A 61 -2.49 -2.80 -2.19
C LEU A 61 -3.31 -3.24 -0.98
N ASN A 62 -2.81 -4.21 -0.21
CA ASN A 62 -3.45 -4.63 1.04
C ASN A 62 -2.66 -4.09 2.25
N LEU A 63 -3.31 -3.22 3.04
CA LEU A 63 -2.80 -2.66 4.31
C LEU A 63 -3.73 -3.03 5.48
N GLN A 64 -4.45 -4.15 5.36
CA GLN A 64 -5.31 -4.65 6.42
C GLN A 64 -4.50 -4.90 7.71
N GLY A 65 -5.01 -4.48 8.86
CA GLY A 65 -4.42 -4.90 10.14
C GLY A 65 -3.01 -4.35 10.43
N ILE A 66 -2.64 -3.18 9.92
CA ILE A 66 -1.30 -2.58 10.17
C ILE A 66 -1.31 -1.52 11.28
N ASN A 67 -2.39 -1.48 12.07
CA ASN A 67 -2.64 -0.52 13.15
C ASN A 67 -2.76 0.96 12.71
N LEU A 68 -3.20 1.23 11.47
CA LEU A 68 -3.57 2.59 11.07
C LEU A 68 -4.64 3.12 12.03
N ASN A 69 -4.52 4.38 12.43
CA ASN A 69 -5.47 4.97 13.38
C ASN A 69 -5.74 6.44 13.11
N GLY A 70 -6.89 6.93 13.58
CA GLY A 70 -7.27 8.33 13.47
C GLY A 70 -7.62 8.74 12.05
N SER A 71 -7.24 9.96 11.66
CA SER A 71 -7.48 10.46 10.31
C SER A 71 -6.30 10.16 9.41
N ILE A 72 -6.55 9.41 8.33
CA ILE A 72 -5.55 9.04 7.33
C ILE A 72 -5.68 9.95 6.11
N ASP A 73 -4.54 10.41 5.58
CA ASP A 73 -4.46 11.15 4.32
C ASP A 73 -3.93 10.21 3.24
N ILE A 74 -4.76 9.94 2.23
CA ILE A 74 -4.40 9.07 1.11
C ILE A 74 -3.75 9.84 -0.05
N GLY A 75 -3.46 11.14 0.13
CA GLY A 75 -2.77 11.97 -0.86
C GLY A 75 -1.37 11.47 -1.23
N GLU A 76 -0.71 10.71 -0.36
CA GLU A 76 0.58 10.06 -0.67
C GLU A 76 0.48 9.03 -1.81
N PHE A 77 -0.73 8.50 -2.05
CA PHE A 77 -1.00 7.55 -3.12
C PHE A 77 -1.36 8.22 -4.46
N HIS A 78 -1.45 9.55 -4.53
CA HIS A 78 -1.79 10.28 -5.77
C HIS A 78 -0.83 9.98 -6.94
N ASN A 79 0.44 9.65 -6.64
CA ASN A 79 1.42 9.29 -7.66
C ASN A 79 1.33 7.82 -8.13
N MET A 80 0.48 7.00 -7.51
CA MET A 80 0.27 5.60 -7.87
C MET A 80 -0.84 5.49 -8.93
N SER A 81 -0.54 6.00 -10.13
CA SER A 81 -1.52 6.16 -11.23
C SER A 81 -2.20 4.88 -11.71
N SER A 82 -1.65 3.71 -11.38
CA SER A 82 -2.21 2.41 -11.76
C SER A 82 -3.02 1.75 -10.65
N LEU A 83 -3.09 2.37 -9.46
CA LEU A 83 -3.74 1.78 -8.30
C LEU A 83 -5.25 1.79 -8.48
N GLU A 84 -5.88 0.62 -8.37
CA GLU A 84 -7.31 0.39 -8.58
C GLU A 84 -8.01 0.06 -7.25
N GLU A 85 -7.31 -0.68 -6.37
CA GLU A 85 -7.87 -1.19 -5.12
C GLU A 85 -6.88 -1.05 -3.95
N MET A 86 -7.40 -0.57 -2.82
CA MET A 86 -6.68 -0.49 -1.56
C MET A 86 -7.55 -0.98 -0.41
N ASP A 87 -7.10 -2.03 0.28
CA ASP A 87 -7.76 -2.54 1.48
C ASP A 87 -7.14 -1.93 2.74
N LEU A 88 -7.93 -1.14 3.47
CA LEU A 88 -7.56 -0.56 4.77
C LEU A 88 -8.37 -1.15 5.93
N SER A 89 -9.05 -2.29 5.73
CA SER A 89 -9.86 -2.96 6.76
C SER A 89 -9.03 -3.42 7.96
N ASP A 90 -9.69 -3.79 9.04
CA ASP A 90 -9.04 -4.18 10.31
C ASP A 90 -8.02 -3.17 10.84
N ASN A 91 -8.27 -1.88 10.61
CA ASN A 91 -7.53 -0.78 11.21
C ASN A 91 -8.47 0.05 12.12
N HIS A 92 -7.91 1.01 12.84
CA HIS A 92 -8.62 1.91 13.76
C HIS A 92 -8.83 3.31 13.14
N ILE A 93 -9.19 3.35 11.85
CA ILE A 93 -9.33 4.58 11.07
C ILE A 93 -10.67 5.26 11.39
N ASP A 94 -10.61 6.51 11.82
CA ASP A 94 -11.79 7.34 12.10
C ASP A 94 -12.26 8.10 10.85
N ASN A 95 -11.32 8.49 9.97
CA ASN A 95 -11.60 9.29 8.79
C ASN A 95 -10.54 9.11 7.70
N ILE A 96 -10.96 9.11 6.43
CA ILE A 96 -10.09 9.06 5.26
C ILE A 96 -10.21 10.39 4.51
N LYS A 97 -9.09 11.05 4.27
CA LYS A 97 -9.00 12.27 3.47
C LYS A 97 -8.31 11.96 2.14
N GLY A 98 -8.97 12.22 1.03
CA GLY A 98 -8.40 12.17 -0.31
C GLY A 98 -8.86 13.39 -1.11
N ASN A 99 -7.95 14.00 -1.86
CA ASN A 99 -8.21 15.27 -2.55
C ASN A 99 -8.91 15.12 -3.92
N ASP A 100 -9.28 13.91 -4.36
CA ASP A 100 -9.74 13.67 -5.75
C ASP A 100 -11.16 13.08 -5.85
N GLU A 101 -11.87 13.48 -6.91
CA GLU A 101 -13.27 13.14 -7.25
C GLU A 101 -13.52 11.65 -7.62
N GLY A 102 -12.52 10.77 -7.52
CA GLY A 102 -12.59 9.36 -7.96
C GLY A 102 -12.49 8.30 -6.86
N VAL A 103 -12.38 8.71 -5.59
CA VAL A 103 -12.19 7.79 -4.46
C VAL A 103 -13.54 7.33 -3.91
N ARG A 104 -13.88 6.04 -4.04
CA ARG A 104 -15.03 5.45 -3.33
C ARG A 104 -14.56 4.66 -2.14
N VAL A 105 -14.79 5.20 -0.94
CA VAL A 105 -14.60 4.49 0.33
C VAL A 105 -15.87 3.68 0.62
N ALA A 106 -15.76 2.36 0.66
CA ALA A 106 -16.83 1.49 1.15
C ALA A 106 -16.88 1.52 2.69
N GLU A 107 -18.02 1.16 3.29
CA GLU A 107 -18.16 1.11 4.76
C GLU A 107 -17.21 0.12 5.45
N SER A 108 -16.56 -0.78 4.69
CA SER A 108 -15.59 -1.75 5.18
C SER A 108 -14.13 -1.28 5.13
N SER A 109 -13.88 0.04 4.94
CA SER A 109 -12.53 0.60 4.73
C SER A 109 -11.84 0.11 3.44
N LEU A 110 -12.58 -0.53 2.53
CA LEU A 110 -12.12 -0.79 1.18
C LEU A 110 -12.20 0.49 0.36
N VAL A 111 -11.11 0.86 -0.27
CA VAL A 111 -11.03 2.03 -1.14
C VAL A 111 -10.87 1.56 -2.59
N VAL A 112 -11.81 1.95 -3.44
CA VAL A 112 -11.76 1.72 -4.89
C VAL A 112 -11.51 3.04 -5.59
N LEU A 113 -10.52 3.06 -6.48
CA LEU A 113 -10.10 4.24 -7.25
C LEU A 113 -10.62 4.10 -8.70
N TYR A 114 -11.21 5.17 -9.23
CA TYR A 114 -11.77 5.24 -10.59
C TYR A 114 -11.17 6.36 -11.42
#